data_AF-A0A8J7J1X9-F1
#
_entry.id   AF-A0A8J7J1X9-F1
#
_cell.length_a   1.000
_cell.length_b   1.000
_cell.length_c   1.000
_cell.angle_alpha   90.00
_cell.angle_beta   90.00
_cell.angle_gamma   90.00
#
_symmetry.space_group_name_H-M   'P 1'
#
loop_
_entity.id
_entity.type
_entity.pdbx_description
1 polymer ?
#
loop_
_entity_poly.entity_id
_entity_poly.type
_entity_poly.pdbx_seq_one_letter_code
_entity_poly.pdbx_strand_id
1 'polypeptide(L)'
;MTASLATPSAPTPLELDILSHLEAAGGRCDTLTALPTALKSSFKRRTQACQTLQVRGWLTYDHDISQFGLTLTGKTLLNLDRSVWPVTPDEKLILRSCLGGRIGPDQIRRRVPAGDRQRLLQGLAEQRLIVVYKRAIVNLRLTALGRGWLCDRMA
;
A
#
# COMPACT_ATOMS: atom_id res chain seq x y z
N MET A 1 -10.63 32.44 -18.49
CA MET A 1 -9.72 31.28 -18.47
C MET A 1 -10.57 30.04 -18.24
N THR A 2 -11.00 29.40 -19.32
CA THR A 2 -11.89 28.22 -19.28
C THR A 2 -11.04 27.00 -18.97
N ALA A 3 -11.26 26.41 -17.80
CA ALA A 3 -10.70 25.12 -17.44
C ALA A 3 -11.25 24.07 -18.42
N SER A 4 -10.35 23.50 -19.23
CA SER A 4 -10.65 22.35 -20.08
C SER A 4 -10.99 21.17 -19.16
N LEU A 5 -12.29 20.87 -19.04
CA LEU A 5 -12.75 19.63 -18.43
C LEU A 5 -12.29 18.50 -19.36
N ALA A 6 -11.15 17.90 -19.03
CA ALA A 6 -10.72 16.68 -19.66
C ALA A 6 -11.83 15.65 -19.49
N THR A 7 -12.52 15.33 -20.58
CA THR A 7 -13.45 14.20 -20.68
C THR A 7 -12.78 12.99 -20.03
N PRO A 8 -13.44 12.23 -19.14
CA PRO A 8 -12.84 11.02 -18.59
C PRO A 8 -12.59 10.08 -19.76
N SER A 9 -11.33 9.98 -20.16
CA SER A 9 -10.90 9.07 -21.21
C SER A 9 -11.31 7.66 -20.82
N ALA A 10 -11.93 6.93 -21.75
CA ALA A 10 -12.41 5.58 -21.51
C ALA A 10 -11.33 4.73 -20.80
N PRO A 11 -11.70 3.86 -19.85
CA PRO A 11 -10.74 3.00 -19.19
C PRO A 11 -9.99 2.17 -20.21
N THR A 12 -8.69 1.99 -19.97
CA THR A 12 -7.92 1.01 -20.74
C THR A 12 -8.48 -0.40 -20.50
N PRO A 13 -8.23 -1.36 -21.39
CA PRO A 13 -8.68 -2.74 -21.18
C PRO A 13 -8.22 -3.34 -19.84
N LEU A 14 -7.03 -2.96 -19.36
CA LEU A 14 -6.52 -3.37 -18.05
C LEU A 14 -7.26 -2.71 -16.89
N GLU A 15 -7.58 -1.43 -17.02
CA GLU A 15 -8.35 -0.69 -16.01
C GLU A 15 -9.76 -1.26 -15.87
N LEU A 16 -10.41 -1.56 -17.01
CA LEU A 16 -11.71 -2.21 -17.04
C LEU A 16 -11.65 -3.60 -16.40
N ASP A 17 -10.65 -4.41 -16.77
CA ASP A 17 -10.45 -5.75 -16.19
C ASP A 17 -10.33 -5.71 -14.66
N ILE A 18 -9.57 -4.74 -14.13
CA ILE A 18 -9.41 -4.52 -12.68
C ILE A 18 -10.76 -4.14 -12.03
N LEU A 19 -11.50 -3.20 -12.62
CA LEU A 19 -12.78 -2.75 -12.09
C LEU A 19 -13.83 -3.88 -12.10
N SER A 20 -13.97 -4.60 -13.20
CA SER A 20 -14.93 -5.71 -13.32
C SER A 20 -14.63 -6.85 -12.35
N HIS A 21 -13.35 -7.22 -12.18
CA HIS A 21 -12.99 -8.24 -11.20
C HIS A 21 -13.15 -7.76 -9.76
N LEU A 22 -12.91 -6.48 -9.49
CA LEU A 22 -13.14 -5.91 -8.16
C LEU A 22 -14.64 -5.87 -7.84
N GLU A 23 -15.50 -5.57 -8.81
CA GLU A 23 -16.96 -5.66 -8.68
C GLU A 23 -17.41 -7.10 -8.45
N ALA A 24 -16.92 -8.07 -9.25
CA ALA A 24 -17.22 -9.49 -9.07
C ALA A 24 -16.78 -10.02 -7.70
N ALA A 25 -15.73 -9.45 -7.11
CA ALA A 25 -15.29 -9.73 -5.75
C ALA A 25 -16.12 -9.01 -4.65
N GLY A 26 -17.27 -8.43 -4.99
CA GLY A 26 -18.12 -7.69 -4.05
C GLY A 26 -17.70 -6.23 -3.84
N GLY A 27 -16.93 -5.67 -4.77
CA GLY A 27 -16.45 -4.30 -4.74
C GLY A 27 -15.30 -4.03 -3.78
N ARG A 28 -14.66 -5.07 -3.24
CA ARG A 28 -13.54 -4.98 -2.30
C ARG A 28 -12.51 -6.09 -2.54
N CYS A 29 -11.24 -5.79 -2.34
CA CYS A 29 -10.15 -6.77 -2.40
C CYS A 29 -9.02 -6.37 -1.46
N ASP A 30 -8.49 -7.32 -0.69
CA ASP A 30 -7.49 -7.03 0.34
C ASP A 30 -6.14 -6.61 -0.22
N THR A 31 -5.70 -7.21 -1.34
CA THR A 31 -4.40 -6.89 -1.96
C THR A 31 -4.49 -6.91 -3.48
N LEU A 32 -3.69 -6.06 -4.14
CA LEU A 32 -3.62 -6.06 -5.61
C LEU A 32 -3.10 -7.39 -6.18
N THR A 33 -2.31 -8.13 -5.40
CA THR A 33 -1.83 -9.48 -5.75
C THR A 33 -2.92 -10.54 -5.68
N ALA A 34 -3.91 -10.37 -4.79
CA ALA A 34 -5.04 -11.29 -4.65
C ALA A 34 -6.16 -11.00 -5.65
N LEU A 35 -6.17 -9.81 -6.27
CA LEU A 35 -7.17 -9.48 -7.28
C LEU A 35 -6.97 -10.36 -8.52
N PRO A 36 -7.94 -11.23 -8.87
CA PRO A 36 -7.87 -11.98 -10.11
C PRO A 36 -7.96 -10.99 -11.27
N THR A 37 -7.09 -11.14 -12.26
CA THR A 37 -7.13 -10.34 -13.49
C THR A 37 -7.02 -11.31 -14.66
N ALA A 38 -7.97 -11.25 -15.59
CA ALA A 38 -7.90 -12.08 -16.79
C ALA A 38 -6.79 -11.60 -17.73
N LEU A 39 -6.48 -10.30 -17.71
CA LEU A 39 -5.44 -9.74 -18.56
C LEU A 39 -4.03 -10.01 -18.00
N LYS A 40 -3.23 -10.78 -18.75
CA LYS A 40 -1.80 -10.94 -18.47
C LYS A 40 -1.11 -9.56 -18.52
N SER A 41 -0.70 -9.09 -17.35
CA SER A 41 -0.13 -7.77 -17.15
C SER A 41 0.90 -7.84 -16.03
N SER A 42 1.97 -7.03 -16.14
CA SER A 42 2.96 -6.95 -15.07
C SER A 42 2.38 -6.22 -13.86
N PHE A 43 2.87 -6.56 -12.67
CA PHE A 43 2.46 -5.90 -11.43
C PHE A 43 2.60 -4.37 -11.51
N LYS A 44 3.70 -3.88 -12.13
CA LYS A 44 3.92 -2.45 -12.36
C LYS A 44 2.79 -1.79 -13.17
N ARG A 45 2.33 -2.46 -14.24
CA ARG A 45 1.21 -1.95 -15.06
C ARG A 45 -0.09 -1.96 -14.27
N ARG A 46 -0.35 -2.99 -13.46
CA ARG A 46 -1.52 -3.04 -12.57
C ARG A 46 -1.50 -1.92 -11.53
N THR A 47 -0.34 -1.66 -10.93
CA THR A 47 -0.14 -0.52 -10.00
C THR A 47 -0.45 0.81 -10.68
N GLN A 48 0.07 1.03 -11.89
CA GLN A 48 -0.21 2.24 -12.67
C GLN A 48 -1.69 2.37 -13.02
N ALA A 49 -2.34 1.28 -13.43
CA ALA A 49 -3.78 1.28 -13.70
C ALA A 49 -4.58 1.64 -12.44
N CYS A 50 -4.24 1.07 -11.28
CA CYS A 50 -4.89 1.42 -10.01
C CYS A 50 -4.70 2.90 -9.68
N GLN A 51 -3.50 3.46 -9.87
CA GLN A 51 -3.23 4.88 -9.66
C GLN A 51 -4.11 5.77 -10.56
N THR A 52 -4.20 5.44 -11.84
CA THR A 52 -5.08 6.15 -12.78
C THR A 52 -6.55 6.07 -12.34
N LEU A 53 -7.02 4.87 -11.96
CA LEU A 53 -8.39 4.64 -11.49
C LEU A 53 -8.71 5.39 -10.20
N GLN A 54 -7.73 5.53 -9.30
CA GLN A 54 -7.87 6.34 -8.09
C GLN A 54 -7.96 7.83 -8.41
N VAL A 55 -7.11 8.34 -9.32
CA VAL A 55 -7.17 9.73 -9.78
C VAL A 55 -8.51 10.05 -10.46
N ARG A 56 -9.08 9.07 -11.18
CA ARG A 56 -10.43 9.17 -11.76
C ARG A 56 -11.57 9.02 -10.74
N GLY A 57 -11.24 8.65 -9.50
CA GLY A 57 -12.21 8.46 -8.42
C GLY A 57 -13.07 7.20 -8.57
N TRP A 58 -12.69 6.23 -9.40
CA TRP A 58 -13.44 4.99 -9.63
C TRP A 58 -13.11 3.88 -8.62
N LEU A 59 -11.93 3.95 -8.01
CA LEU A 59 -11.55 3.11 -6.89
C LEU A 59 -10.75 3.89 -5.86
N THR A 60 -10.67 3.35 -4.66
CA THR A 60 -9.79 3.81 -3.59
C THR A 60 -8.99 2.63 -3.09
N TYR A 61 -7.77 2.87 -2.61
CA TYR A 61 -6.97 1.87 -1.94
C TYR A 61 -6.12 2.52 -0.85
N ASP A 62 -5.58 1.68 0.02
CA ASP A 62 -4.59 2.05 1.01
C ASP A 62 -3.19 1.56 0.61
N HIS A 63 -2.21 1.97 1.41
CA HIS A 63 -0.81 1.60 1.22
C HIS A 63 -0.21 1.03 2.48
N ASP A 64 0.19 -0.23 2.41
CA ASP A 64 0.96 -0.88 3.46
C ASP A 64 2.45 -0.84 3.14
N ILE A 65 3.27 -0.70 4.18
CA ILE A 65 4.72 -0.80 4.06
C ILE A 65 5.04 -2.27 3.80
N SER A 66 5.65 -2.57 2.65
CA SER A 66 6.00 -3.94 2.25
C SER A 66 7.50 -4.21 2.33
N GLN A 67 8.32 -3.17 2.23
CA GLN A 67 9.76 -3.30 2.42
C GLN A 67 10.33 -2.03 3.07
N PHE A 68 11.09 -2.23 4.14
CA PHE A 68 11.72 -1.15 4.91
C PHE A 68 13.10 -1.57 5.40
N GLY A 69 13.86 -0.59 5.86
CA GLY A 69 15.15 -0.84 6.47
C GLY A 69 15.56 0.29 7.40
N LEU A 70 16.68 0.08 8.07
CA LEU A 70 17.18 1.00 9.07
C LEU A 70 17.82 2.25 8.44
N THR A 71 17.49 3.44 8.96
CA THR A 71 18.24 4.66 8.64
C THR A 71 19.53 4.72 9.45
N LEU A 72 20.44 5.64 9.10
CA LEU A 72 21.61 5.92 9.93
C LEU A 72 21.17 6.34 11.34
N THR A 73 20.16 7.20 11.45
CA THR A 73 19.60 7.64 12.74
C THR A 73 19.09 6.48 13.57
N GLY A 74 18.32 5.56 12.98
CA GLY A 74 17.86 4.37 13.70
C GLY A 74 19.02 3.45 14.11
N LYS A 75 20.10 3.37 13.31
CA LYS A 75 21.28 2.55 13.67
C LYS A 75 22.02 3.16 14.83
N THR A 76 22.22 4.48 14.79
CA THR A 76 22.83 5.23 15.90
C THR A 76 21.98 5.08 17.15
N LEU A 77 20.65 5.20 17.04
CA LEU A 77 19.73 4.97 18.16
C LEU A 77 19.98 3.60 18.78
N LEU A 78 20.06 2.53 17.96
CA LEU A 78 20.31 1.16 18.42
C LEU A 78 21.66 0.96 19.15
N ASN A 79 22.67 1.74 18.79
CA ASN A 79 24.02 1.64 19.35
C ASN A 79 24.22 2.51 20.61
N LEU A 80 23.30 3.44 20.90
CA LEU A 80 23.37 4.24 22.11
C LEU A 80 22.90 3.41 23.32
N ASP A 81 23.76 3.31 24.33
CA ASP A 81 23.38 2.78 25.64
C ASP A 81 22.53 3.82 26.37
N ARG A 82 21.24 3.84 26.02
CA ARG A 82 20.23 4.66 26.67
C ARG A 82 19.40 3.81 27.62
N SER A 83 19.31 4.25 28.86
CA SER A 83 18.35 3.74 29.85
C SER A 83 16.90 4.06 29.46
N VAL A 84 16.68 5.17 28.74
CA VAL A 84 15.36 5.59 28.26
C VAL A 84 15.37 5.73 26.73
N TRP A 85 14.56 4.91 26.06
CA TRP A 85 14.40 4.92 24.61
C TRP A 85 13.20 5.78 24.23
N PRO A 86 13.28 6.61 23.18
CA PRO A 86 12.13 7.35 22.64
C PRO A 86 11.19 6.45 21.81
N VAL A 87 11.36 5.12 21.91
CA VAL A 87 10.62 4.11 21.17
C VAL A 87 10.13 3.04 22.13
N THR A 88 8.99 2.46 21.81
CA THR A 88 8.39 1.35 22.54
C THR A 88 9.24 0.08 22.42
N PRO A 89 9.05 -0.91 23.32
CA PRO A 89 9.73 -2.20 23.22
C PRO A 89 9.50 -2.91 21.87
N ASP A 90 8.29 -2.81 21.32
CA ASP A 90 7.93 -3.43 20.04
C ASP A 90 8.61 -2.74 18.87
N GLU A 91 8.65 -1.41 18.85
CA GLU A 91 9.41 -0.63 17.88
C GLU A 91 10.90 -0.95 17.93
N LYS A 92 11.46 -1.10 19.13
CA LYS A 92 12.86 -1.52 19.30
C LYS A 92 13.12 -2.91 18.73
N LEU A 93 12.17 -3.84 18.83
CA LEU A 93 12.27 -5.17 18.21
C LEU A 93 12.23 -5.09 16.67
N ILE A 94 11.39 -4.20 16.11
CA ILE A 94 11.34 -3.95 14.67
C ILE A 94 12.68 -3.41 14.19
N LEU A 95 13.22 -2.37 14.84
CA LEU A 95 14.52 -1.79 14.50
C LEU A 95 15.63 -2.83 14.57
N ARG A 96 15.68 -3.65 15.63
CA ARG A 96 16.67 -4.74 15.74
C ARG A 96 16.55 -5.77 14.61
N SER A 97 15.34 -6.03 14.12
CA SER A 97 15.12 -6.96 13.00
C SER A 97 15.72 -6.41 11.69
N CYS A 98 15.84 -5.08 11.55
CA CYS A 98 16.45 -4.44 10.39
C CYS A 98 17.99 -4.42 10.41
N LEU A 99 18.67 -4.89 11.47
CA LEU A 99 20.14 -4.87 11.54
C LEU A 99 20.79 -5.72 10.43
N GLY A 100 20.12 -6.79 9.99
CA GLY A 100 20.57 -7.65 8.90
C GLY A 100 20.32 -7.10 7.48
N GLY A 101 19.68 -5.94 7.36
CA GLY A 101 19.39 -5.31 6.07
C GLY A 101 17.93 -4.91 5.88
N ARG A 102 17.48 -4.92 4.62
CA ARG A 102 16.10 -4.56 4.26
C ARG A 102 15.20 -5.77 4.47
N ILE A 103 14.10 -5.57 5.19
CA ILE A 103 13.16 -6.64 5.54
C ILE A 103 11.72 -6.23 5.22
N GLY A 104 10.83 -7.23 5.20
CA GLY A 104 9.38 -7.05 5.12
C GLY A 104 8.69 -7.22 6.48
N PRO A 105 7.41 -6.82 6.62
CA PRO A 105 6.66 -6.95 7.87
C PRO A 105 6.50 -8.40 8.35
N ASP A 106 6.51 -9.35 7.42
CA ASP A 106 6.48 -10.80 7.62
C ASP A 106 7.76 -11.34 8.28
N GLN A 107 8.88 -10.64 8.08
CA GLN A 107 10.19 -11.00 8.63
C GLN A 107 10.47 -10.39 10.02
N ILE A 108 9.55 -9.56 10.52
CA ILE A 108 9.61 -9.05 11.89
C ILE A 108 9.44 -10.23 12.87
N ARG A 109 10.23 -10.24 13.94
CA ARG A 109 10.15 -11.26 15.00
C ARG A 109 8.70 -11.42 15.49
N ARG A 110 8.26 -12.68 15.67
CA ARG A 110 6.89 -13.07 16.02
C ARG A 110 6.31 -12.43 17.29
N ARG A 111 7.13 -11.80 18.14
CA ARG A 111 6.68 -11.09 19.34
C ARG A 111 5.86 -9.84 19.04
N VAL A 112 6.01 -9.24 17.85
CA VAL A 112 5.19 -8.08 17.46
C VAL A 112 3.89 -8.59 16.81
N PRO A 113 2.70 -8.26 17.36
CA PRO A 113 1.41 -8.67 16.81
C PRO A 113 1.26 -8.21 15.35
N ALA A 114 0.75 -9.08 14.48
CA ALA A 114 0.63 -8.78 13.05
C ALA A 114 -0.23 -7.53 12.76
N GLY A 115 -1.31 -7.34 13.52
CA GLY A 115 -2.20 -6.18 13.39
C GLY A 115 -1.54 -4.84 13.75
N ASP A 116 -0.55 -4.83 14.64
CA ASP A 116 0.12 -3.61 15.07
C ASP A 116 1.30 -3.23 14.18
N ARG A 117 1.85 -4.17 13.39
CA ARG A 117 3.08 -3.96 12.62
C ARG A 117 3.00 -2.76 11.69
N GLN A 118 1.91 -2.60 10.93
CA GLN A 118 1.79 -1.47 9.99
C GLN A 118 1.76 -0.13 10.72
N ARG A 119 1.00 -0.02 11.82
CA ARG A 119 0.95 1.18 12.65
C ARG A 119 2.32 1.53 13.22
N LEU A 120 3.04 0.55 13.77
CA LEU A 120 4.38 0.75 14.32
C LEU A 120 5.40 1.14 13.23
N LEU A 121 5.31 0.54 12.04
CA LEU A 121 6.17 0.90 10.91
C LEU A 121 5.91 2.32 10.42
N GLN A 122 4.65 2.76 10.40
CA GLN A 122 4.30 4.14 10.07
C GLN A 122 4.91 5.12 11.09
N GLY A 123 4.74 4.88 12.38
CA GLY A 123 5.34 5.70 13.44
C GLY A 123 6.87 5.77 13.35
N LEU A 124 7.52 4.62 13.15
CA LEU A 124 8.99 4.57 12.96
C LEU A 124 9.47 5.32 11.70
N ALA A 125 8.67 5.31 10.64
CA ALA A 125 8.98 6.03 9.40
C ALA A 125 8.80 7.55 9.58
N GLU A 126 7.76 7.97 10.29
CA GLU A 126 7.51 9.38 10.65
C GLU A 126 8.63 9.94 11.53
N GLN A 127 9.12 9.13 12.47
CA GLN A 127 10.29 9.44 13.31
C GLN A 127 11.63 9.36 12.56
N ARG A 128 11.64 9.01 11.26
CA ARG A 128 12.83 8.83 10.42
C ARG A 128 13.83 7.78 10.95
N LEU A 129 13.37 6.82 11.75
CA LEU A 129 14.18 5.73 12.27
C LEU A 129 14.29 4.57 11.27
N ILE A 130 13.30 4.43 10.40
CA ILE A 130 13.33 3.53 9.25
C ILE A 130 13.11 4.31 7.96
N VAL A 131 13.58 3.73 6.86
CA VAL A 131 13.28 4.19 5.50
C VAL A 131 12.39 3.16 4.82
N VAL A 132 11.32 3.63 4.20
CA VAL A 132 10.39 2.80 3.44
C VAL A 132 10.88 2.70 2.01
N TYR A 133 11.19 1.50 1.55
CA TYR A 133 11.66 1.25 0.19
C TYR A 133 10.51 0.88 -0.75
N LYS A 134 9.50 0.16 -0.25
CA LYS A 134 8.35 -0.27 -1.04
C LYS A 134 7.07 -0.20 -0.22
N ARG A 135 5.99 0.17 -0.92
CA ARG A 135 4.63 0.10 -0.43
C ARG A 135 3.82 -0.84 -1.32
N ALA A 136 2.95 -1.63 -0.73
CA ALA A 136 1.99 -2.48 -1.43
C ALA A 136 0.62 -1.79 -1.46
N ILE A 137 -0.09 -1.95 -2.57
CA ILE A 137 -1.50 -1.55 -2.68
C ILE A 137 -2.35 -2.58 -1.96
N VAL A 138 -3.11 -2.13 -0.97
CA VAL A 138 -3.98 -2.95 -0.13
C VAL A 138 -5.35 -2.29 0.01
N ASN A 139 -6.34 -3.02 0.53
CA ASN A 139 -7.71 -2.53 0.77
C ASN A 139 -8.32 -1.84 -0.46
N LEU A 140 -8.24 -2.46 -1.63
CA LEU A 140 -8.87 -1.93 -2.83
C LEU A 140 -10.38 -1.94 -2.64
N ARG A 141 -11.02 -0.82 -2.93
CA ARG A 141 -12.47 -0.63 -2.82
C ARG A 141 -12.98 0.14 -4.01
N LEU A 142 -14.05 -0.37 -4.61
CA LEU A 142 -14.73 0.32 -5.69
C LEU A 142 -15.57 1.47 -5.09
N THR A 143 -15.52 2.65 -5.71
CA THR A 143 -16.29 3.82 -5.24
C THR A 143 -17.72 3.79 -5.80
N ALA A 144 -18.57 4.69 -5.33
CA ALA A 144 -19.89 4.89 -5.92
C ALA A 144 -19.79 5.32 -7.39
N LEU A 145 -18.83 6.18 -7.73
CA LEU A 145 -18.59 6.63 -9.11
C LEU A 145 -18.14 5.48 -10.01
N GLY A 146 -17.22 4.63 -9.54
CA GLY A 146 -16.78 3.46 -10.29
C GLY A 146 -17.92 2.46 -10.52
N ARG A 147 -18.78 2.26 -9.51
CA ARG A 147 -19.96 1.38 -9.62
C ARG A 147 -20.95 1.94 -10.64
N GLY A 148 -21.30 3.22 -10.52
CA GLY A 148 -22.21 3.87 -11.47
C GLY A 148 -21.70 3.77 -12.90
N TRP A 149 -20.40 4.01 -13.12
CA TRP A 149 -19.80 3.88 -14.45
C TRP A 149 -19.88 2.44 -15.01
N LEU A 150 -19.71 1.41 -14.17
CA LEU A 150 -19.86 0.01 -14.60
C LEU A 150 -21.31 -0.33 -14.94
N CYS A 151 -22.26 0.11 -14.12
CA CYS A 151 -23.69 -0.08 -14.35
C CYS A 151 -24.18 0.59 -15.64
N ASP A 152 -23.79 1.84 -15.88
CA ASP A 152 -24.19 2.62 -17.06
C ASP A 152 -23.71 2.00 -18.39
N ARG A 153 -22.65 1.18 -18.35
CA ARG A 153 -22.07 0.52 -19.52
C ARG A 153 -22.59 -0.90 -19.74
N MET A 154 -23.17 -1.52 -18.71
CA MET A 154 -23.79 -2.84 -18.78
C MET A 154 -25.29 -2.78 -19.10
N ALA A 155 -25.91 -1.61 -19.02
CA ALA A 155 -27.27 -1.33 -19.48
C ALA A 155 -27.29 -1.02 -20.99
#